data_AF-A0A0X8X5A0-F1
#
_entry.id   AF-A0A0X8X5A0-F1
#
_cell.length_a   1.000
_cell.length_b   1.000
_cell.length_c   1.000
_cell.angle_alpha   90.00
_cell.angle_beta   90.00
_cell.angle_gamma   90.00
#
_symmetry.space_group_name_H-M   'P 1'
#
loop_
_entity.id
_entity.type
_entity.pdbx_description
1 polymer ?
#
loop_
_entity_poly.entity_id
_entity_poly.type
_entity_poly.pdbx_seq_one_letter_code
_entity_poly.pdbx_strand_id
1 'polypeptide(L)' 'MEHKLNNFKADLYNVFVEGNASSMQMARVFMLLAVPVCIVFMLGYHSIKY' A
#
# COMPACT_ATOMS: atom_id res chain seq x y z
N MET A 1 17.27 -7.94 -6.77
CA MET A 1 16.27 -7.18 -5.98
C MET A 1 15.57 -6.11 -6.81
N GLU A 2 16.27 -5.48 -7.76
CA GLU A 2 15.74 -4.43 -8.64
C GLU A 2 14.47 -4.83 -9.40
N HIS A 3 14.41 -6.05 -9.93
CA HIS A 3 13.21 -6.52 -10.65
C HIS A 3 11.95 -6.56 -9.77
N LYS A 4 12.09 -6.88 -8.47
CA LYS A 4 10.95 -6.88 -7.54
C LYS A 4 10.48 -5.46 -7.23
N LEU A 5 11.42 -4.52 -7.11
CA LEU A 5 11.12 -3.11 -6.86
C LEU A 5 10.44 -2.46 -8.08
N ASN A 6 10.92 -2.77 -9.28
CA ASN A 6 10.33 -2.27 -10.52
C ASN A 6 8.90 -2.81 -10.73
N ASN A 7 8.69 -4.10 -10.45
CA ASN A 7 7.34 -4.68 -10.48
C ASN A 7 6.42 -4.02 -9.45
N PHE A 8 6.92 -3.76 -8.24
CA PHE A 8 6.13 -3.10 -7.21
C PHE A 8 5.77 -1.65 -7.59
N LYS A 9 6.70 -0.91 -8.19
CA LYS A 9 6.44 0.44 -8.70
C LYS A 9 5.34 0.44 -9.78
N ALA A 10 5.39 -0.52 -10.70
CA ALA A 10 4.35 -0.68 -11.71
C ALA A 10 2.99 -1.05 -11.08
N ASP A 11 2.98 -1.97 -10.11
CA ASP A 11 1.75 -2.34 -9.39
C ASP A 11 1.13 -1.14 -8.66
N LEU A 12 1.94 -0.31 -8.00
CA LEU A 12 1.47 0.93 -7.37
C LEU A 12 0.88 1.92 -8.38
N TYR A 13 1.55 2.11 -9.52
CA TYR A 13 1.09 3.02 -10.56
C TYR A 13 -0.25 2.55 -11.16
N ASN A 14 -0.38 1.26 -11.44
CA ASN A 14 -1.61 0.72 -12.02
C ASN A 14 -2.78 0.81 -11.04
N VAL A 15 -2.54 0.59 -9.74
CA VAL A 15 -3.59 0.63 -8.72
C VAL A 15 -4.03 2.06 -8.40
N PHE A 16 -3.10 3.00 -8.25
CA PHE A 16 -3.42 4.35 -7.77
C PHE A 16 -3.54 5.42 -8.85
N VAL A 17 -2.96 5.21 -10.04
CA VAL A 17 -2.91 6.21 -11.10
C VAL A 17 -3.74 5.79 -12.31
N GLU A 18 -3.43 4.62 -12.90
CA GLU A 18 -4.18 4.19 -14.10
C GLU A 18 -5.59 3.66 -13.77
N GLY A 19 -5.78 3.13 -12.56
CA GLY A 19 -7.03 2.45 -12.18
C GLY A 19 -7.27 1.13 -12.93
N ASN A 20 -6.27 0.63 -13.66
CA ASN A 20 -6.32 -0.60 -14.44
C ASN A 20 -5.41 -1.67 -13.81
N ALA A 21 -5.75 -2.09 -12.59
CA ALA A 21 -5.01 -3.11 -11.87
C ALA A 21 -5.79 -4.43 -11.82
N SER A 22 -5.08 -5.54 -12.01
CA SER A 22 -5.64 -6.86 -11.70
C SER A 22 -5.86 -7.04 -10.20
N SER A 23 -6.76 -7.96 -9.83
CA SER A 23 -7.01 -8.32 -8.42
C SER A 23 -5.74 -8.72 -7.67
N MET A 24 -4.79 -9.37 -8.34
CA MET A 24 -3.52 -9.78 -7.75
C MET A 24 -2.56 -8.62 -7.51
N GLN A 25 -2.60 -7.57 -8.34
CA GLN A 25 -1.83 -6.34 -8.13
C GLN A 25 -2.41 -5.52 -6.99
N MET A 26 -3.74 -5.39 -6.94
CA MET A 26 -4.44 -4.76 -5.82
C MET A 26 -4.11 -5.46 -4.49
N ALA A 27 -4.18 -6.80 -4.44
CA ALA A 27 -3.88 -7.55 -3.22
C ALA A 27 -2.45 -7.31 -2.73
N ARG A 28 -1.47 -7.31 -3.63
CA ARG A 28 -0.07 -7.02 -3.30
C ARG A 28 0.12 -5.60 -2.75
N VAL A 29 -0.47 -4.62 -3.40
CA VAL A 29 -0.37 -3.21 -2.99
C VAL A 29 -1.06 -2.98 -1.64
N PHE A 30 -2.27 -3.48 -1.44
CA PHE A 30 -3.01 -3.29 -0.19
C PHE A 30 -2.40 -4.03 1.00
N MET A 31 -1.89 -5.26 0.82
CA MET A 31 -1.16 -5.95 1.89
C MET A 31 0.06 -5.16 2.35
N LEU A 32 0.79 -4.55 1.41
CA LEU A 32 1.99 -3.81 1.75
C LEU A 32 1.67 -2.48 2.46
N LEU A 33 0.57 -1.83 2.07
CA LEU A 33 0.09 -0.61 2.72
C LEU A 33 -0.62 -0.87 4.06
N ALA A 34 -1.05 -2.09 4.35
CA ALA A 34 -1.71 -2.41 5.61
C ALA A 34 -0.86 -2.05 6.82
N VAL A 35 0.46 -2.31 6.78
CA VAL A 35 1.38 -1.99 7.88
C VAL A 35 1.44 -0.48 8.17
N PRO A 36 1.80 0.40 7.22
CA PRO A 36 1.84 1.83 7.49
C PRO A 36 0.46 2.40 7.85
N VAL A 37 -0.64 1.89 7.26
CA VAL A 37 -2.00 2.30 7.64
C VAL A 37 -2.28 1.95 9.10
N CYS A 38 -1.97 0.73 9.53
CA CYS A 38 -2.12 0.31 10.93
C CYS A 38 -1.29 1.19 11.88
N ILE A 39 -0.06 1.53 11.52
CA ILE A 39 0.79 2.42 12.32
C ILE A 39 0.16 3.81 12.45
N VAL A 40 -0.29 4.40 11.35
CA VAL A 40 -0.96 5.72 11.36
C VAL A 40 -2.23 5.68 12.22
N PHE A 41 -3.02 4.60 12.13
CA PHE A 41 -4.21 4.43 12.95
C PHE A 41 -3.88 4.31 14.45
N MET A 42 -2.87 3.52 14.81
CA MET A 42 -2.45 3.37 16.21
C MET A 42 -1.92 4.69 16.79
N LEU A 43 -1.08 5.40 16.03
CA LEU A 43 -0.55 6.70 16.44
C LEU A 43 -1.66 7.76 16.55
N GLY A 44 -2.55 7.83 15.56
CA GLY A 44 -3.69 8.74 15.58
C GLY A 44 -4.64 8.46 16.74
N TYR A 45 -4.95 7.17 17.00
CA TYR A 45 -5.76 6.77 18.16
C TYR A 45 -5.10 7.16 19.49
N HIS A 46 -3.78 6.97 19.61
CA HIS A 46 -3.04 7.40 20.79
C HIS A 46 -3.12 8.92 21.00
N SER A 47 -2.95 9.71 19.93
CA SER A 47 -3.03 11.18 19.99
C SER A 47 -4.42 11.75 20.25
N ILE A 48 -5.50 10.97 20.06
CA ILE A 48 -6.87 11.40 20.40
C ILE A 48 -7.18 11.10 21.87
N LYS A 49 -6.52 10.09 22.45
CA LYS A 49 -6.82 9.57 23.78
C LYS A 49 -6.01 10.25 24.90
N TYR A 50 -4.94 10.96 24.55
CA TYR A 50 -4.07 11.75 25.43
C TYR A 50 -4.07 13.21 24.99
#